data_AF-A0A2T0TRF5-F1
#
_entry.id   AF-A0A2T0TRF5-F1
#
_cell.length_a   1.000
_cell.length_b   1.000
_cell.length_c   1.000
_cell.angle_alpha   90.00
_cell.angle_beta   90.00
_cell.angle_gamma   90.00
#
_symmetry.space_group_name_H-M   'P 1'
#
loop_
_entity.id
_entity.type
_entity.pdbx_description
1 polymer ?
#
loop_
_entity_poly.entity_id
_entity_poly.type
_entity_poly.pdbx_seq_one_letter_code
_entity_poly.pdbx_strand_id
1 'polypeptide(L)'
;MFFYQGPNRLRVITMDQKCEWKDVISRSIQYDFYHTWYYHSLDRSGEPILIIYELEGDFISFPFVIRSKNSSDRYLSSVYGYTGPLSNKNFQDWDIDVLKDFDREFLEFLKAGEFSTVTARLHPFMDQVLLLENLGGEFKEGKSVAIDLSTSIEQQRKGYQEGHRRDIEKLRRKGYYLKEGSPEDIDSFISIYWENMKRIGADEVYLFDTQYFVDFMASDDFDVKLFFVIADGQPVCASLVTLTDGIIQGYLIGTRQEYLAESPAKFLLDQVTVIGRNLGMKYFNLGGGLNFDEDKLFHWKSGFSRLYLSSDKWTFTPSSAT
;
A
#
# COMPACT_ATOMS: atom_id res chain seq x y z
N MET A 1 5.36 9.41 -23.47
CA MET A 1 6.62 8.67 -23.30
C MET A 1 7.80 9.63 -23.21
N PHE A 2 8.08 10.03 -21.98
CA PHE A 2 9.29 10.78 -21.65
C PHE A 2 10.44 9.77 -21.53
N PHE A 3 11.37 9.79 -22.50
CA PHE A 3 12.58 8.97 -22.44
C PHE A 3 13.71 9.83 -21.87
N TYR A 4 14.10 9.55 -20.63
CA TYR A 4 15.28 10.14 -20.00
C TYR A 4 16.34 9.06 -19.80
N GLN A 5 17.55 9.36 -20.27
CA GLN A 5 18.78 8.68 -19.91
C GLN A 5 19.66 9.74 -19.24
N GLY A 6 19.85 9.63 -17.93
CA GLY A 6 20.76 10.51 -17.20
C GLY A 6 22.22 10.20 -17.54
N PRO A 7 23.19 10.93 -16.95
CA PRO A 7 24.60 10.57 -16.99
C PRO A 7 24.85 9.11 -16.50
N ASN A 8 24.81 8.17 -17.44
CA ASN A 8 25.17 6.74 -17.38
C ASN A 8 24.47 5.82 -16.35
N ARG A 9 23.91 6.29 -15.22
CA ARG A 9 23.47 5.41 -14.11
C ARG A 9 21.98 5.43 -13.80
N LEU A 10 21.28 6.55 -14.03
CA LEU A 10 19.84 6.65 -13.84
C LEU A 10 19.09 6.52 -15.17
N ARG A 11 18.08 5.65 -15.19
CA ARG A 11 17.19 5.42 -16.34
C ARG A 11 15.75 5.20 -15.90
N VAL A 12 14.84 5.30 -16.85
CA VAL A 12 13.40 5.12 -16.63
C VAL A 12 12.93 3.84 -17.31
N ILE A 13 12.24 2.99 -16.57
CA ILE A 13 11.51 1.83 -17.06
C ILE A 13 10.03 2.24 -17.17
N THR A 14 9.43 1.97 -18.33
CA THR A 14 8.04 2.33 -18.63
C THR A 14 7.12 1.11 -18.60
N MET A 15 5.81 1.33 -18.75
CA MET A 15 4.83 0.25 -18.76
C MET A 15 5.04 -0.77 -19.89
N ASP A 16 5.65 -0.39 -21.01
CA ASP A 16 5.97 -1.31 -22.11
C ASP A 16 7.10 -2.30 -21.75
N GLN A 17 7.90 -1.98 -20.74
CA GLN A 17 9.02 -2.79 -20.27
C GLN A 17 8.60 -3.71 -19.10
N LYS A 18 7.45 -4.38 -19.22
CA LYS A 18 6.87 -5.26 -18.18
C LYS A 18 7.88 -6.24 -17.57
N CYS A 19 8.61 -6.98 -18.41
CA CYS A 19 9.57 -7.98 -17.92
C CYS A 19 10.70 -7.36 -17.10
N GLU A 20 11.14 -6.17 -17.48
CA GLU A 20 12.24 -5.48 -16.81
C GLU A 20 11.82 -4.90 -15.47
N TRP A 21 10.63 -4.28 -15.40
CA TRP A 21 10.07 -3.84 -14.12
C TRP A 21 9.94 -5.02 -13.15
N LYS A 22 9.36 -6.14 -13.60
CA LYS A 22 9.21 -7.33 -12.76
C LYS A 22 10.55 -7.88 -12.27
N ASP A 23 11.58 -7.91 -13.14
CA ASP A 23 12.94 -8.34 -12.75
C ASP A 23 13.49 -7.48 -11.60
N VAL A 24 13.44 -6.15 -11.74
CA VAL A 24 13.94 -5.21 -10.73
C VAL A 24 13.23 -5.40 -9.39
N ILE A 25 11.89 -5.53 -9.40
CA ILE A 25 11.12 -5.76 -8.17
C ILE A 25 11.53 -7.11 -7.52
N SER A 26 11.68 -8.17 -8.32
CA SER A 26 12.06 -9.50 -7.80
C SER A 26 13.48 -9.57 -7.21
N ARG A 27 14.38 -8.68 -7.62
CA ARG A 27 15.76 -8.58 -7.11
C ARG A 27 15.89 -7.67 -5.88
N SER A 28 14.83 -6.97 -5.49
CA SER A 28 14.83 -6.14 -4.28
C SER A 28 14.88 -7.01 -3.02
N ILE A 29 15.54 -6.56 -1.95
CA ILE A 29 15.59 -7.32 -0.68
C ILE A 29 14.19 -7.60 -0.12
N GLN A 30 13.29 -6.65 -0.33
CA GLN A 30 11.91 -6.71 0.09
C GLN A 30 11.10 -5.84 -0.85
N TYR A 31 9.91 -6.30 -1.22
CA TYR A 31 8.93 -5.46 -1.90
C TYR A 31 7.52 -5.72 -1.35
N ASP A 32 6.55 -5.00 -1.90
CA ASP A 32 5.13 -5.25 -1.66
C ASP A 32 4.37 -5.04 -2.97
N PHE A 33 3.12 -5.50 -3.04
CA PHE A 33 2.27 -5.39 -4.22
C PHE A 33 2.18 -3.96 -4.76
N TYR A 34 2.28 -2.96 -3.86
CA TYR A 34 2.33 -1.54 -4.20
C TYR A 34 3.43 -1.16 -5.19
N HIS A 35 4.52 -1.93 -5.28
CA HIS A 35 5.66 -1.65 -6.15
C HIS A 35 5.58 -2.39 -7.50
N THR A 36 4.64 -3.33 -7.63
CA THR A 36 4.54 -4.23 -8.79
C THR A 36 4.11 -3.50 -10.06
N TRP A 37 4.53 -4.02 -11.20
CA TRP A 37 4.12 -3.49 -12.51
C TRP A 37 2.60 -3.57 -12.68
N TYR A 38 2.00 -4.70 -12.31
CA TYR A 38 0.55 -4.91 -12.48
C TYR A 38 -0.25 -3.89 -11.69
N TYR A 39 0.10 -3.62 -10.42
CA TYR A 39 -0.62 -2.63 -9.62
C TYR A 39 -0.53 -1.22 -10.22
N HIS A 40 0.65 -0.84 -10.73
CA HIS A 40 0.83 0.42 -11.43
C HIS A 40 0.02 0.52 -12.73
N SER A 41 -0.17 -0.59 -13.44
CA SER A 41 -0.99 -0.65 -14.65
C SER A 41 -2.48 -0.34 -14.41
N LEU A 42 -2.95 -0.47 -13.17
CA LEU A 42 -4.32 -0.15 -12.79
C LEU A 42 -4.56 1.35 -12.62
N ASP A 43 -3.50 2.15 -12.46
CA ASP A 43 -3.61 3.60 -12.32
C ASP A 43 -3.72 4.27 -13.68
N ARG A 44 -4.95 4.63 -14.05
CA ARG A 44 -5.28 5.27 -15.33
C ARG A 44 -5.17 6.79 -15.29
N SER A 45 -4.75 7.38 -14.17
CA SER A 45 -4.71 8.84 -13.99
C SER A 45 -3.39 9.48 -14.40
N GLY A 46 -2.48 8.74 -15.03
CA GLY A 46 -1.18 9.23 -15.50
C GLY A 46 -0.36 8.15 -16.22
N GLU A 47 0.93 8.40 -16.38
CA GLU A 47 1.90 7.47 -17.01
C GLU A 47 2.80 6.88 -15.91
N PRO A 48 2.60 5.62 -15.48
CA PRO A 48 3.45 4.99 -14.49
C PRO A 48 4.85 4.71 -15.04
N ILE A 49 5.85 4.93 -14.18
CA ILE A 49 7.26 4.74 -14.46
C ILE A 49 7.97 4.14 -13.24
N LEU A 50 9.06 3.43 -13.48
CA LEU A 50 10.01 3.02 -12.46
C LEU A 50 11.35 3.69 -12.76
N ILE A 51 11.77 4.58 -11.87
CA ILE A 51 13.12 5.15 -11.94
C ILE A 51 14.06 4.10 -11.36
N ILE A 52 15.18 3.87 -12.03
CA ILE A 52 16.23 2.99 -11.53
C ILE A 52 17.59 3.65 -11.68
N TYR A 53 18.35 3.64 -10.58
CA TYR A 53 19.75 3.99 -10.52
C TYR A 53 20.55 2.72 -10.30
N GLU A 54 21.53 2.43 -11.17
CA GLU A 54 22.34 1.21 -11.11
C GLU A 54 23.84 1.54 -11.02
N LEU A 55 24.54 0.88 -10.10
CA LEU A 55 25.99 0.98 -9.95
C LEU A 55 26.58 -0.37 -9.56
N GLU A 56 27.49 -0.90 -10.38
CA GLU A 56 28.27 -2.13 -10.09
C GLU A 56 27.41 -3.35 -9.72
N GLY A 57 26.18 -3.42 -10.23
CA GLY A 57 25.23 -4.52 -9.98
C GLY A 57 24.22 -4.27 -8.85
N ASP A 58 24.45 -3.24 -8.04
CA ASP A 58 23.47 -2.75 -7.05
C ASP A 58 22.53 -1.71 -7.67
N PHE A 59 21.34 -1.58 -7.11
CA PHE A 59 20.36 -0.61 -7.58
C PHE A 59 19.50 0.03 -6.49
N ILE A 60 19.03 1.23 -6.79
CA ILE A 60 17.92 1.90 -6.12
C ILE A 60 16.82 2.04 -7.17
N SER A 61 15.59 1.65 -6.84
CA SER A 61 14.45 1.79 -7.73
C SER A 61 13.31 2.52 -7.02
N PHE A 62 12.59 3.37 -7.74
CA PHE A 62 11.54 4.20 -7.16
C PHE A 62 10.36 4.34 -8.14
N PRO A 63 9.22 3.68 -7.85
CA PRO A 63 8.06 3.76 -8.72
C PRO A 63 7.26 5.05 -8.53
N PHE A 64 6.80 5.62 -9.63
CA PHE A 64 5.99 6.84 -9.67
C PHE A 64 4.93 6.78 -10.77
N VAL A 65 3.99 7.69 -10.71
CA VAL A 65 3.10 8.05 -11.82
C VAL A 65 3.37 9.49 -12.22
N ILE A 66 3.69 9.70 -13.49
CA ILE A 66 3.74 11.03 -14.11
C ILE A 66 2.32 11.52 -14.27
N ARG A 67 2.00 12.67 -13.67
CA ARG A 67 0.71 13.32 -13.77
C ARG A 67 0.86 14.74 -14.28
N SER A 68 -0.26 15.31 -14.73
CA SER A 68 -0.33 16.66 -15.25
C SER A 68 -1.67 17.28 -14.87
N LYS A 69 -1.65 18.50 -14.29
CA LYS A 69 -2.87 19.30 -14.12
C LYS A 69 -3.25 20.04 -15.39
N ASN A 70 -2.23 20.45 -16.16
CA ASN A 70 -2.31 21.10 -17.45
C ASN A 70 -0.99 20.87 -18.21
N SER A 71 -0.93 21.25 -19.49
CA SER A 71 0.23 20.98 -20.36
C SER A 71 1.59 21.45 -19.84
N SER A 72 1.62 22.36 -18.86
CA SER A 72 2.82 22.98 -18.29
C SER A 72 3.14 22.58 -16.85
N ASP A 73 2.27 21.84 -16.15
CA ASP A 73 2.46 21.46 -14.74
C ASP A 73 2.48 19.93 -14.62
N ARG A 74 3.66 19.35 -14.79
CA ARG A 74 3.92 17.92 -14.60
C ARG A 74 4.40 17.68 -13.18
N TYR A 75 3.96 16.60 -12.56
CA TYR A 75 4.41 16.20 -11.23
C TYR A 75 4.48 14.68 -11.11
N LEU A 76 5.23 14.20 -10.13
CA LEU A 76 5.33 12.78 -9.80
C LEU A 76 4.56 12.50 -8.52
N SER A 77 3.75 11.44 -8.53
CA SER A 77 3.13 10.93 -7.32
C SER A 77 3.20 9.42 -7.28
N SER A 78 3.27 8.83 -6.10
CA SER A 78 2.97 7.41 -5.92
C SER A 78 1.56 7.06 -6.43
N VAL A 79 1.33 5.79 -6.76
CA VAL A 79 -0.02 5.22 -6.78
C VAL A 79 -0.60 5.21 -5.35
N TYR A 80 -1.89 4.89 -5.21
CA TYR A 80 -2.49 4.75 -3.88
C TYR A 80 -1.80 3.62 -3.09
N GLY A 81 -1.20 3.94 -1.95
CA GLY A 81 -0.55 2.94 -1.12
C GLY A 81 0.85 3.32 -0.65
N TYR A 82 1.67 2.31 -0.39
CA TYR A 82 2.99 2.42 0.22
C TYR A 82 4.09 2.05 -0.78
N THR A 83 4.54 3.01 -1.59
CA THR A 83 5.32 2.76 -2.84
C THR A 83 6.74 3.35 -2.80
N GLY A 84 7.30 3.59 -1.60
CA GLY A 84 8.60 4.23 -1.47
C GLY A 84 9.74 3.48 -2.18
N PRO A 85 10.98 4.00 -2.09
CA PRO A 85 12.12 3.44 -2.83
C PRO A 85 12.46 2.01 -2.38
N LEU A 86 12.90 1.19 -3.32
CA LEU A 86 13.41 -0.18 -3.11
C LEU A 86 14.88 -0.28 -3.48
N SER A 87 15.55 -1.31 -2.96
CA SER A 87 16.93 -1.64 -3.31
C SER A 87 17.21 -3.13 -3.12
N ASN A 88 18.22 -3.65 -3.81
CA ASN A 88 18.78 -4.99 -3.58
C ASN A 88 19.76 -5.04 -2.41
N LYS A 89 19.99 -3.93 -1.70
CA LYS A 89 20.69 -3.88 -0.41
C LYS A 89 19.99 -2.94 0.57
N ASN A 90 20.27 -3.06 1.87
CA ASN A 90 19.66 -2.15 2.83
C ASN A 90 20.19 -0.72 2.59
N PHE A 91 19.34 0.29 2.76
CA PHE A 91 19.74 1.68 2.54
C PHE A 91 20.92 2.11 3.42
N GLN A 92 21.00 1.59 4.64
CA GLN A 92 22.14 1.83 5.57
C GLN A 92 23.48 1.25 5.09
N ASP A 93 23.45 0.29 4.15
CA ASP A 93 24.65 -0.38 3.63
C ASP A 93 25.18 0.33 2.36
N TRP A 94 24.52 1.40 1.89
CA TRP A 94 25.02 2.21 0.78
C TRP A 94 26.12 3.17 1.23
N ASP A 95 27.15 3.33 0.39
CA ASP A 95 28.14 4.39 0.56
C ASP A 95 27.46 5.77 0.39
N ILE A 96 27.73 6.68 1.32
CA ILE A 96 27.17 8.03 1.32
C ILE A 96 27.48 8.80 0.02
N ASP A 97 28.63 8.56 -0.61
CA ASP A 97 28.99 9.22 -1.86
C ASP A 97 28.18 8.65 -3.04
N VAL A 98 27.75 7.39 -2.97
CA VAL A 98 26.84 6.80 -3.95
C VAL A 98 25.41 7.30 -3.75
N LEU A 99 24.96 7.51 -2.50
CA LEU A 99 23.67 8.14 -2.24
C LEU A 99 23.62 9.58 -2.76
N LYS A 100 24.69 10.37 -2.57
CA LYS A 100 24.79 11.72 -3.16
C LYS A 100 24.82 11.70 -4.70
N ASP A 101 25.40 10.66 -5.29
CA ASP A 101 25.39 10.46 -6.74
C ASP A 101 23.96 10.20 -7.24
N PHE A 102 23.22 9.30 -6.58
CA PHE A 102 21.80 9.09 -6.83
C PHE A 102 21.01 10.39 -6.71
N ASP A 103 21.24 11.18 -5.66
CA ASP A 103 20.54 12.45 -5.45
C ASP A 103 20.76 13.43 -6.59
N ARG A 104 22.01 13.57 -7.05
CA ARG A 104 22.34 14.42 -8.20
C ARG A 104 21.59 13.98 -9.45
N GLU A 105 21.68 12.69 -9.80
CA GLU A 105 21.02 12.12 -10.98
C GLU A 105 19.49 12.26 -10.91
N PHE A 106 18.93 12.05 -9.71
CA PHE A 106 17.49 12.20 -9.48
C PHE A 106 17.05 13.65 -9.65
N LEU A 107 17.80 14.62 -9.11
CA LEU A 107 17.52 16.05 -9.30
C LEU A 107 17.65 16.49 -10.76
N GLU A 108 18.63 15.96 -11.49
CA GLU A 108 18.77 16.20 -12.94
C GLU A 108 17.59 15.64 -13.73
N PHE A 109 17.12 14.43 -13.39
CA PHE A 109 15.90 13.84 -13.95
C PHE A 109 14.68 14.73 -13.66
N LEU A 110 14.53 15.21 -12.42
CA LEU A 110 13.41 16.07 -12.04
C LEU A 110 13.41 17.38 -12.84
N LYS A 111 14.58 17.99 -12.99
CA LYS A 111 14.78 19.22 -13.76
C LYS A 111 14.50 19.00 -15.25
N ALA A 112 15.03 17.93 -15.85
CA ALA A 112 14.83 17.63 -17.26
C ALA A 112 13.37 17.29 -17.62
N GLY A 113 12.63 16.70 -16.67
CA GLY A 113 11.21 16.42 -16.82
C GLY A 113 10.29 17.61 -16.52
N GLU A 114 10.85 18.73 -16.05
CA GLU A 114 10.11 19.92 -15.58
C GLU A 114 9.06 19.54 -14.51
N PHE A 115 9.41 18.63 -13.61
CA PHE A 115 8.50 18.18 -12.56
C PHE A 115 8.41 19.20 -11.43
N SER A 116 7.21 19.70 -11.14
CA SER A 116 6.96 20.74 -10.14
C SER A 116 6.95 20.21 -8.70
N THR A 117 6.59 18.94 -8.50
CA THR A 117 6.54 18.29 -7.20
C THR A 117 6.73 16.79 -7.35
N VAL A 118 7.33 16.17 -6.35
CA VAL A 118 7.41 14.72 -6.18
C VAL A 118 6.77 14.36 -4.85
N THR A 119 5.93 13.35 -4.84
CA THR A 119 5.29 12.85 -3.63
C THR A 119 5.33 11.33 -3.59
N ALA A 120 5.76 10.78 -2.47
CA ALA A 120 5.69 9.35 -2.21
C ALA A 120 5.22 9.08 -0.79
N ARG A 121 4.49 7.98 -0.63
CA ARG A 121 4.16 7.44 0.69
C ARG A 121 5.08 6.26 0.97
N LEU A 122 5.77 6.33 2.10
CA LEU A 122 6.80 5.37 2.49
C LEU A 122 6.18 4.12 3.09
N HIS A 123 6.88 3.00 2.90
CA HIS A 123 6.44 1.69 3.29
C HIS A 123 6.75 1.40 4.76
N PRO A 124 5.76 1.02 5.59
CA PRO A 124 5.95 0.94 7.04
C PRO A 124 6.95 -0.12 7.54
N PHE A 125 7.34 -1.04 6.66
CA PHE A 125 8.25 -2.13 6.96
C PHE A 125 9.63 -1.96 6.30
N MET A 126 9.90 -0.81 5.68
CA MET A 126 11.14 -0.55 4.95
C MET A 126 11.78 0.74 5.45
N ASP A 127 13.10 0.76 5.60
CA ASP A 127 13.85 1.91 6.10
C ASP A 127 14.21 2.89 4.97
N GLN A 128 13.19 3.53 4.43
CA GLN A 128 13.29 4.37 3.22
C GLN A 128 13.67 5.82 3.51
N VAL A 129 13.54 6.25 4.77
CA VAL A 129 13.76 7.64 5.19
C VAL A 129 15.21 8.05 4.96
N LEU A 130 16.17 7.17 5.25
CA LEU A 130 17.60 7.43 5.08
C LEU A 130 17.97 7.91 3.66
N LEU A 131 17.38 7.29 2.63
CA LEU A 131 17.60 7.70 1.24
C LEU A 131 17.07 9.11 0.98
N LEU A 132 15.90 9.43 1.51
CA LEU A 132 15.16 10.65 1.19
C LEU A 132 15.57 11.85 2.05
N GLU A 133 16.12 11.61 3.24
CA GLU A 133 16.65 12.68 4.10
C GLU A 133 17.79 13.46 3.42
N ASN A 134 18.65 12.76 2.66
CA ASN A 134 19.77 13.40 1.95
C ASN A 134 19.29 14.27 0.76
N LEU A 135 18.24 13.82 0.05
CA LEU A 135 17.53 14.62 -0.96
C LEU A 135 16.88 15.87 -0.35
N GLY A 136 16.49 15.81 0.92
CA GLY A 136 15.70 16.82 1.59
C GLY A 136 14.21 16.70 1.30
N GLY A 137 13.48 17.82 1.39
CA GLY A 137 12.01 17.84 1.27
C GLY A 137 11.29 17.75 2.62
N GLU A 138 9.97 17.70 2.55
CA GLU A 138 9.08 17.71 3.70
C GLU A 138 8.53 16.33 3.99
N PHE A 139 8.61 15.91 5.25
CA PHE A 139 7.97 14.69 5.73
C PHE A 139 6.71 15.08 6.50
N LYS A 140 5.56 14.55 6.04
CA LYS A 140 4.36 14.50 6.87
C LYS A 140 4.36 13.14 7.58
N GLU A 141 4.60 13.19 8.89
CA GLU A 141 4.55 12.01 9.73
C GLU A 141 3.18 11.33 9.64
N GLY A 142 3.20 10.00 9.55
CA GLY A 142 2.01 9.17 9.58
C GLY A 142 2.28 7.86 10.29
N LYS A 143 1.22 7.24 10.82
CA LYS A 143 1.33 5.94 11.48
C LYS A 143 0.42 4.93 10.81
N SER A 144 0.96 3.73 10.64
CA SER A 144 0.20 2.54 10.31
C SER A 144 0.11 1.61 11.51
N VAL A 145 -1.02 0.91 11.67
CA VAL A 145 -1.17 -0.13 12.68
C VAL A 145 -0.92 -1.49 12.04
N ALA A 146 0.00 -2.25 12.59
CA ALA A 146 0.27 -3.62 12.16
C ALA A 146 -0.03 -4.61 13.28
N ILE A 147 -0.38 -5.85 12.93
CA ILE A 147 -0.49 -6.97 13.85
C ILE A 147 0.68 -7.92 13.57
N ASP A 148 1.44 -8.24 14.61
CA ASP A 148 2.51 -9.25 14.54
C ASP A 148 1.91 -10.66 14.61
N LEU A 149 2.00 -11.38 13.49
CA LEU A 149 1.47 -12.73 13.32
C LEU A 149 2.44 -13.81 13.81
N SER A 150 3.69 -13.47 14.13
CA SER A 150 4.66 -14.40 14.71
C SER A 150 4.31 -14.79 16.16
N THR A 151 3.49 -13.98 16.83
CA THR A 151 2.96 -14.25 18.17
C THR A 151 1.78 -15.22 18.13
N SER A 152 1.48 -15.89 19.26
CA SER A 152 0.33 -16.81 19.32
C SER A 152 -1.00 -16.06 19.18
N ILE A 153 -2.03 -16.74 18.67
CA ILE A 153 -3.37 -16.13 18.52
C ILE A 153 -3.96 -15.71 19.87
N GLU A 154 -3.65 -16.43 20.95
CA GLU A 154 -4.05 -16.09 22.31
C GLU A 154 -3.36 -14.82 22.79
N GLN A 155 -2.06 -14.66 22.53
CA GLN A 155 -1.32 -13.45 22.89
C GLN A 155 -1.86 -12.23 22.14
N GLN A 156 -2.09 -12.37 20.83
CA GLN A 156 -2.71 -11.31 20.02
C GLN A 156 -4.06 -10.89 20.57
N ARG A 157 -4.98 -11.85 20.79
CA ARG A 157 -6.34 -11.55 21.28
C ARG A 157 -6.37 -11.01 22.71
N LYS A 158 -5.37 -11.33 23.54
CA LYS A 158 -5.17 -10.69 24.85
C LYS A 158 -4.77 -9.21 24.73
N GLY A 159 -4.06 -8.86 23.66
CA GLY A 159 -3.65 -7.48 23.36
C GLY A 159 -4.76 -6.60 22.78
N TYR A 160 -5.89 -7.18 22.34
CA TYR A 160 -7.03 -6.41 21.86
C TYR A 160 -7.63 -5.54 22.96
N GLN A 161 -8.13 -4.36 22.57
CA GLN A 161 -9.02 -3.59 23.42
C GLN A 161 -10.25 -4.42 23.81
N GLU A 162 -10.72 -4.25 25.05
CA GLU A 162 -11.80 -5.07 25.60
C GLU A 162 -13.07 -5.05 24.74
N GLY A 163 -13.44 -3.86 24.24
CA GLY A 163 -14.59 -3.70 23.34
C GLY A 163 -14.46 -4.54 22.07
N HIS A 164 -13.29 -4.52 21.41
CA HIS A 164 -13.05 -5.32 20.22
C HIS A 164 -13.12 -6.81 20.51
N ARG A 165 -12.44 -7.27 21.57
CA ARG A 165 -12.48 -8.67 21.98
C ARG A 165 -13.92 -9.12 22.25
N ARG A 166 -14.70 -8.33 23.00
CA ARG A 166 -16.10 -8.63 23.32
C ARG A 166 -16.98 -8.73 22.08
N ASP A 167 -16.83 -7.80 21.14
CA ASP A 167 -17.62 -7.78 19.90
C ASP A 167 -17.28 -9.00 19.04
N ILE A 168 -15.99 -9.33 18.91
CA ILE A 168 -15.54 -10.52 18.17
C ILE A 168 -16.11 -11.81 18.79
N GLU A 169 -16.04 -11.98 20.12
CA GLU A 169 -16.61 -13.17 20.78
C GLU A 169 -18.14 -13.22 20.64
N LYS A 170 -18.82 -12.08 20.69
CA LYS A 170 -20.27 -12.00 20.47
C LYS A 170 -20.63 -12.52 19.08
N LEU A 171 -19.90 -12.10 18.05
CA LEU A 171 -20.14 -12.54 16.67
C LEU A 171 -19.88 -14.05 16.49
N ARG A 172 -18.84 -14.60 17.12
CA ARG A 172 -18.61 -16.06 17.14
C ARG A 172 -19.79 -16.82 17.75
N ARG A 173 -20.31 -16.36 18.89
CA ARG A 173 -21.47 -17.01 19.55
C ARG A 173 -22.75 -16.91 18.73
N LYS A 174 -22.90 -15.83 17.95
CA LYS A 174 -24.00 -15.66 17.01
C LYS A 174 -23.86 -16.52 15.74
N GLY A 175 -22.76 -17.24 15.56
CA GLY A 175 -22.55 -18.10 14.41
C GLY A 175 -22.04 -17.39 13.15
N TYR A 176 -21.50 -16.17 13.28
CA TYR A 176 -20.84 -15.50 12.17
C TYR A 176 -19.60 -16.31 11.78
N TYR A 177 -19.34 -16.44 10.49
CA TYR A 177 -18.18 -17.17 9.99
C TYR A 177 -17.55 -16.44 8.80
N LEU A 178 -16.27 -16.73 8.56
CA LEU A 178 -15.55 -16.22 7.40
C LEU A 178 -15.68 -17.20 6.23
N LYS A 179 -15.97 -16.68 5.04
CA LYS A 179 -15.93 -17.40 3.77
C LYS A 179 -14.88 -16.74 2.88
N GLU A 180 -13.97 -17.52 2.31
CA GLU A 180 -13.14 -17.06 1.20
C GLU A 180 -13.98 -17.02 -0.08
N GLY A 181 -13.96 -15.88 -0.75
CA GLY A 181 -14.63 -15.64 -2.01
C GLY A 181 -13.77 -16.02 -3.20
N SER A 182 -14.41 -16.08 -4.35
CA SER A 182 -13.83 -16.31 -5.67
C SER A 182 -13.98 -15.05 -6.53
N PRO A 183 -13.29 -14.94 -7.68
CA PRO A 183 -13.51 -13.85 -8.62
C PRO A 183 -14.98 -13.67 -9.02
N GLU A 184 -15.77 -14.74 -9.06
CA GLU A 184 -17.21 -14.72 -9.35
C GLU A 184 -18.03 -14.01 -8.26
N ASP A 185 -17.50 -13.88 -7.03
CA ASP A 185 -18.17 -13.19 -5.93
C ASP A 185 -17.90 -11.67 -5.93
N ILE A 186 -17.15 -11.13 -6.89
CA ILE A 186 -16.66 -9.73 -6.86
C ILE A 186 -17.79 -8.70 -6.82
N ASP A 187 -18.91 -8.95 -7.50
CA ASP A 187 -20.07 -8.05 -7.49
C ASP A 187 -20.66 -7.89 -6.08
N SER A 188 -20.62 -8.95 -5.26
CA SER A 188 -21.04 -8.90 -3.86
C SER A 188 -20.12 -8.01 -3.03
N PHE A 189 -18.81 -8.10 -3.27
CA PHE A 189 -17.83 -7.22 -2.63
C PHE A 189 -18.05 -5.76 -3.03
N ILE A 190 -18.17 -5.47 -4.33
CA ILE A 190 -18.36 -4.12 -4.88
C ILE A 190 -19.60 -3.48 -4.25
N SER A 191 -20.71 -4.23 -4.19
CA SER A 191 -21.95 -3.75 -3.58
C SER A 191 -21.76 -3.35 -2.11
N ILE A 192 -21.05 -4.17 -1.31
CA ILE A 192 -20.75 -3.86 0.10
C ILE A 192 -19.81 -2.65 0.21
N TYR A 193 -18.80 -2.60 -0.66
CA TYR A 193 -17.78 -1.55 -0.64
C TYR A 193 -18.36 -0.18 -1.00
N TRP A 194 -19.12 -0.07 -2.09
CA TRP A 194 -19.74 1.18 -2.50
C TRP A 194 -20.78 1.69 -1.51
N GLU A 195 -21.57 0.80 -0.89
CA GLU A 195 -22.46 1.18 0.20
C GLU A 195 -21.67 1.82 1.36
N ASN A 196 -20.53 1.22 1.72
CA ASN A 196 -19.65 1.76 2.76
C ASN A 196 -19.04 3.12 2.36
N MET A 197 -18.54 3.27 1.14
CA MET A 197 -17.94 4.52 0.64
C MET A 197 -18.97 5.66 0.59
N LYS A 198 -20.19 5.38 0.09
CA LYS A 198 -21.29 6.35 0.06
C LYS A 198 -21.67 6.82 1.46
N ARG A 199 -21.73 5.90 2.43
CA ARG A 199 -22.09 6.22 3.82
C ARG A 199 -21.08 7.13 4.50
N ILE A 200 -19.78 6.92 4.26
CA ILE A 200 -18.73 7.75 4.88
C ILE A 200 -18.45 9.04 4.10
N GLY A 201 -19.10 9.25 2.95
CA GLY A 201 -18.85 10.40 2.08
C GLY A 201 -17.42 10.41 1.56
N ALA A 202 -16.91 9.24 1.15
CA ALA A 202 -15.54 9.11 0.64
C ALA A 202 -15.31 9.98 -0.60
N ASP A 203 -14.12 10.55 -0.73
CA ASP A 203 -13.69 11.27 -1.92
C ASP A 203 -13.75 10.38 -3.17
N GLU A 204 -13.92 10.99 -4.35
CA GLU A 204 -14.06 10.28 -5.63
C GLU A 204 -12.90 9.33 -5.93
N VAL A 205 -11.69 9.63 -5.43
CA VAL A 205 -10.50 8.77 -5.57
C VAL A 205 -10.67 7.38 -4.94
N TYR A 206 -11.60 7.22 -4.00
CA TYR A 206 -11.93 5.92 -3.38
C TYR A 206 -13.15 5.24 -4.04
N LEU A 207 -13.76 5.86 -5.06
CA LEU A 207 -14.91 5.32 -5.77
C LEU A 207 -14.44 4.56 -7.03
N PHE A 208 -13.68 3.48 -6.82
CA PHE A 208 -13.21 2.62 -7.90
C PHE A 208 -14.38 2.03 -8.70
N ASP A 209 -14.20 1.90 -10.02
CA ASP A 209 -15.18 1.26 -10.90
C ASP A 209 -15.12 -0.28 -10.80
N THR A 210 -16.13 -0.96 -11.35
CA THR A 210 -16.19 -2.43 -11.35
C THR A 210 -14.97 -3.05 -12.03
N GLN A 211 -14.49 -2.45 -13.12
CA GLN A 211 -13.38 -3.00 -13.90
C GLN A 211 -12.09 -2.99 -13.10
N TYR A 212 -11.85 -1.96 -12.27
CA TYR A 212 -10.72 -1.89 -11.36
C TYR A 212 -10.65 -3.11 -10.44
N PHE A 213 -11.77 -3.53 -9.86
CA PHE A 213 -11.79 -4.69 -8.95
C PHE A 213 -11.58 -6.01 -9.67
N VAL A 214 -12.15 -6.16 -10.87
CA VAL A 214 -11.94 -7.35 -11.72
C VAL A 214 -10.47 -7.44 -12.12
N ASP A 215 -9.89 -6.34 -12.59
CA ASP A 215 -8.49 -6.27 -13.00
C ASP A 215 -7.58 -6.53 -11.78
N PHE A 216 -7.85 -5.93 -10.63
CA PHE A 216 -7.07 -6.12 -9.39
C PHE A 216 -7.05 -7.60 -8.95
N MET A 217 -8.19 -8.28 -9.04
CA MET A 217 -8.32 -9.71 -8.73
C MET A 217 -7.59 -10.62 -9.73
N ALA A 218 -7.34 -10.14 -10.94
CA ALA A 218 -6.68 -10.88 -12.02
C ALA A 218 -5.15 -10.72 -12.05
N SER A 219 -4.56 -10.07 -11.03
CA SER A 219 -3.12 -9.83 -10.95
C SER A 219 -2.29 -11.11 -11.07
N ASP A 220 -1.20 -11.02 -11.84
CA ASP A 220 -0.17 -12.06 -11.96
C ASP A 220 1.10 -11.75 -11.14
N ASP A 221 1.09 -10.65 -10.37
CA ASP A 221 2.26 -10.12 -9.64
C ASP A 221 2.18 -10.26 -8.12
N PHE A 222 0.99 -10.45 -7.59
CA PHE A 222 0.75 -10.55 -6.14
C PHE A 222 -0.49 -11.37 -5.87
N ASP A 223 -0.50 -12.04 -4.71
CA ASP A 223 -1.66 -12.79 -4.27
C ASP A 223 -2.71 -11.84 -3.68
N VAL A 224 -3.95 -12.04 -4.08
CA VAL A 224 -5.11 -11.33 -3.58
C VAL A 224 -6.15 -12.32 -3.06
N LYS A 225 -6.70 -12.02 -1.89
CA LYS A 225 -7.77 -12.81 -1.27
C LYS A 225 -8.97 -11.93 -1.01
N LEU A 226 -10.13 -12.45 -1.42
CA LEU A 226 -11.43 -11.88 -1.12
C LEU A 226 -12.04 -12.64 0.05
N PHE A 227 -12.39 -11.93 1.11
CA PHE A 227 -13.04 -12.52 2.28
C PHE A 227 -14.38 -11.89 2.56
N PHE A 228 -15.35 -12.73 2.94
CA PHE A 228 -16.67 -12.32 3.41
C PHE A 228 -16.90 -12.81 4.83
N VAL A 229 -17.50 -11.96 5.66
CA VAL A 229 -18.18 -12.40 6.88
C VAL A 229 -19.62 -12.68 6.52
N ILE A 230 -20.08 -13.89 6.84
CA ILE A 230 -21.45 -14.34 6.60
C ILE A 230 -22.24 -14.29 7.90
N ALA A 231 -23.45 -13.72 7.84
CA ALA A 231 -24.45 -13.78 8.90
C ALA A 231 -25.80 -14.15 8.28
N ASP A 232 -26.54 -15.06 8.91
CA ASP A 232 -27.86 -15.53 8.43
C ASP A 232 -27.86 -15.94 6.94
N GLY A 233 -26.75 -16.53 6.47
CA GLY A 233 -26.57 -16.99 5.10
C GLY A 233 -26.19 -15.91 4.08
N GLN A 234 -25.95 -14.66 4.48
CA GLN A 234 -25.64 -13.55 3.57
C GLN A 234 -24.31 -12.85 3.91
N PRO A 235 -23.59 -12.31 2.90
CA PRO A 235 -22.37 -11.54 3.14
C PRO A 235 -22.67 -10.15 3.70
N VAL A 236 -22.19 -9.87 4.92
CA VAL A 236 -22.47 -8.63 5.67
C VAL A 236 -21.27 -7.70 5.78
N CYS A 237 -20.08 -8.24 5.59
CA CYS A 237 -18.82 -7.50 5.55
C CYS A 237 -17.88 -8.22 4.59
N ALA A 238 -17.08 -7.46 3.86
CA ALA A 238 -16.14 -8.02 2.91
C ALA A 238 -14.83 -7.25 2.90
N SER A 239 -13.74 -7.92 2.57
CA SER A 239 -12.42 -7.30 2.42
C SER A 239 -11.62 -7.93 1.30
N LEU A 240 -10.95 -7.09 0.53
CA LEU A 240 -9.82 -7.48 -0.30
C LEU A 240 -8.55 -7.30 0.53
N VAL A 241 -7.73 -8.34 0.59
CA VAL A 241 -6.39 -8.31 1.19
C VAL A 241 -5.37 -8.83 0.19
N THR A 242 -4.16 -8.31 0.23
CA THR A 242 -3.04 -8.82 -0.56
C THR A 242 -2.00 -9.48 0.32
N LEU A 243 -1.22 -10.38 -0.26
CA LEU A 243 -0.15 -11.11 0.42
C LEU A 243 1.14 -10.99 -0.41
N THR A 244 2.17 -10.38 0.18
CA THR A 244 3.49 -10.20 -0.45
C THR A 244 4.58 -10.30 0.61
N ASP A 245 5.65 -11.06 0.38
CA ASP A 245 6.84 -11.11 1.25
C ASP A 245 6.57 -11.22 2.77
N GLY A 246 5.58 -12.04 3.14
CA GLY A 246 5.20 -12.23 4.54
C GLY A 246 4.40 -11.08 5.16
N ILE A 247 3.92 -10.13 4.37
CA ILE A 247 3.03 -9.03 4.77
C ILE A 247 1.65 -9.23 4.15
N ILE A 248 0.62 -9.17 4.98
CA ILE A 248 -0.76 -9.01 4.54
C ILE A 248 -1.09 -7.53 4.56
N GLN A 249 -1.66 -6.99 3.49
CA GLN A 249 -2.18 -5.63 3.47
C GLN A 249 -3.69 -5.64 3.51
N GLY A 250 -4.28 -4.96 4.50
CA GLY A 250 -5.72 -4.73 4.59
C GLY A 250 -6.12 -3.67 3.57
N TYR A 251 -6.30 -4.07 2.31
CA TYR A 251 -6.40 -3.13 1.20
C TYR A 251 -7.73 -2.36 1.25
N LEU A 252 -8.85 -3.07 1.11
CA LEU A 252 -10.18 -2.46 1.13
C LEU A 252 -11.11 -3.30 2.00
N ILE A 253 -11.97 -2.64 2.77
CA ILE A 253 -12.96 -3.28 3.63
C ILE A 253 -14.26 -2.49 3.61
N GLY A 254 -15.38 -3.21 3.59
CA GLY A 254 -16.72 -2.65 3.67
C GLY A 254 -17.61 -3.46 4.61
N THR A 255 -18.63 -2.81 5.15
CA THR A 255 -19.66 -3.44 6.00
C THR A 255 -21.01 -2.87 5.60
N ARG A 256 -22.00 -3.76 5.42
CA ARG A 256 -23.40 -3.39 5.21
C ARG A 256 -23.89 -2.52 6.36
N GLN A 257 -24.62 -1.46 6.06
CA GLN A 257 -25.07 -0.44 7.01
C GLN A 257 -25.89 -1.05 8.16
N GLU A 258 -26.76 -2.00 7.84
CA GLU A 258 -27.59 -2.76 8.78
C GLU A 258 -26.78 -3.53 9.84
N TYR A 259 -25.52 -3.90 9.56
CA TYR A 259 -24.68 -4.67 10.48
C TYR A 259 -23.60 -3.84 11.19
N LEU A 260 -23.53 -2.52 10.98
CA LEU A 260 -22.50 -1.66 11.58
C LEU A 260 -22.48 -1.71 13.11
N ALA A 261 -23.67 -1.77 13.73
CA ALA A 261 -23.82 -1.86 15.18
C ALA A 261 -23.21 -3.16 15.76
N GLU A 262 -23.05 -4.18 14.93
CA GLU A 262 -22.43 -5.46 15.30
C GLU A 262 -20.92 -5.48 15.04
N SER A 263 -20.42 -4.56 14.22
CA SER A 263 -19.01 -4.42 13.85
C SER A 263 -18.36 -5.69 13.26
N PRO A 264 -18.94 -6.34 12.22
CA PRO A 264 -18.41 -7.56 11.61
C PRO A 264 -16.99 -7.41 11.05
N ALA A 265 -16.57 -6.20 10.68
CA ALA A 265 -15.19 -5.91 10.28
C ALA A 265 -14.17 -6.33 11.36
N LYS A 266 -14.51 -6.25 12.66
CA LYS A 266 -13.60 -6.69 13.73
C LYS A 266 -13.39 -8.20 13.73
N PHE A 267 -14.46 -8.95 13.48
CA PHE A 267 -14.40 -10.39 13.32
C PHE A 267 -13.62 -10.76 12.06
N LEU A 268 -13.88 -10.07 10.93
CA LEU A 268 -13.14 -10.27 9.67
C LEU A 268 -11.63 -10.17 9.91
N LEU A 269 -11.15 -9.04 10.47
CA LEU A 269 -9.73 -8.82 10.68
C LEU A 269 -9.11 -9.88 11.58
N ASP A 270 -9.78 -10.26 12.67
CA ASP A 270 -9.31 -11.36 13.54
C ASP A 270 -9.20 -12.69 12.78
N GLN A 271 -10.15 -13.05 11.92
CA GLN A 271 -10.09 -14.28 11.14
C GLN A 271 -8.98 -14.24 10.08
N VAL A 272 -8.73 -13.08 9.45
CA VAL A 272 -7.60 -12.91 8.52
C VAL A 272 -6.27 -13.15 9.24
N THR A 273 -6.11 -12.75 10.51
CA THR A 273 -4.87 -13.05 11.27
C THR A 273 -4.66 -14.55 11.53
N VAL A 274 -5.74 -15.35 11.58
CA VAL A 274 -5.63 -16.81 11.70
C VAL A 274 -5.17 -17.42 10.39
N ILE A 275 -5.77 -16.98 9.27
CA ILE A 275 -5.37 -17.42 7.93
C ILE A 275 -3.92 -17.03 7.65
N GLY A 276 -3.54 -15.80 7.97
CA GLY A 276 -2.17 -15.32 7.78
C GLY A 276 -1.13 -16.18 8.47
N ARG A 277 -1.39 -16.60 9.71
CA ARG A 277 -0.49 -17.53 10.43
C ARG A 277 -0.37 -18.88 9.73
N ASN A 278 -1.49 -19.44 9.26
CA ASN A 278 -1.48 -20.71 8.54
C ASN A 278 -0.72 -20.63 7.20
N LEU A 279 -0.66 -19.44 6.60
CA LEU A 279 0.09 -19.15 5.37
C LEU A 279 1.55 -18.72 5.63
N GLY A 280 2.00 -18.67 6.89
CA GLY A 280 3.37 -18.26 7.23
C GLY A 280 3.64 -16.76 7.13
N MET A 281 2.59 -15.93 7.09
CA MET A 281 2.72 -14.48 7.06
C MET A 281 3.21 -13.96 8.43
N LYS A 282 4.04 -12.92 8.39
CA LYS A 282 4.67 -12.30 9.57
C LYS A 282 3.87 -11.11 10.10
N TYR A 283 3.29 -10.31 9.22
CA TYR A 283 2.57 -9.11 9.61
C TYR A 283 1.22 -8.98 8.89
N PHE A 284 0.24 -8.42 9.57
CA PHE A 284 -0.97 -7.89 8.94
C PHE A 284 -1.04 -6.38 9.14
N ASN A 285 -0.77 -5.63 8.08
CA ASN A 285 -0.85 -4.19 8.08
C ASN A 285 -2.30 -3.74 7.88
N LEU A 286 -2.85 -3.06 8.89
CA LEU A 286 -4.21 -2.52 8.85
C LEU A 286 -4.24 -1.14 8.18
N GLY A 287 -3.09 -0.54 7.92
CA GLY A 287 -2.97 0.82 7.40
C GLY A 287 -3.10 1.90 8.49
N GLY A 288 -3.03 3.16 8.07
CA GLY A 288 -3.17 4.34 8.94
C GLY A 288 -4.58 4.91 9.00
N GLY A 289 -4.72 6.07 9.65
CA GLY A 289 -5.92 6.91 9.55
C GLY A 289 -5.98 7.70 8.24
N LEU A 290 -7.07 8.47 8.05
CA LEU A 290 -7.21 9.33 6.88
C LEU A 290 -6.18 10.47 6.93
N ASN A 291 -5.64 10.84 5.78
CA ASN A 291 -4.68 11.94 5.63
C ASN A 291 -3.49 11.91 6.62
N PHE A 292 -3.01 10.73 7.00
CA PHE A 292 -1.90 10.55 7.96
C PHE A 292 -2.26 10.92 9.42
N ASP A 293 -3.52 11.22 9.71
CA ASP A 293 -3.96 11.64 11.03
C ASP A 293 -4.28 10.43 11.93
N GLU A 294 -4.11 10.60 13.25
CA GLU A 294 -4.57 9.64 14.26
C GLU A 294 -6.08 9.79 14.52
N ASP A 295 -6.88 9.64 13.46
CA ASP A 295 -8.33 9.83 13.50
C ASP A 295 -9.10 8.65 14.13
N LYS A 296 -10.43 8.67 14.03
CA LYS A 296 -11.29 7.58 14.51
C LYS A 296 -10.97 6.22 13.87
N LEU A 297 -10.53 6.22 12.60
CA LEU A 297 -10.15 5.00 11.89
C LEU A 297 -8.83 4.46 12.43
N PHE A 298 -7.83 5.30 12.64
CA PHE A 298 -6.57 4.92 13.29
C PHE A 298 -6.80 4.37 14.70
N HIS A 299 -7.62 5.04 15.52
CA HIS A 299 -7.93 4.57 16.87
C HIS A 299 -8.71 3.25 16.87
N TRP A 300 -9.60 3.05 15.91
CA TRP A 300 -10.29 1.76 15.73
C TRP A 300 -9.28 0.64 15.40
N LYS A 301 -8.32 0.88 14.51
CA LYS A 301 -7.24 -0.09 14.18
C LYS A 301 -6.32 -0.35 15.37
N SER A 302 -6.00 0.69 16.14
CA SER A 302 -5.21 0.61 17.37
C SER A 302 -5.87 -0.22 18.49
N GLY A 303 -7.13 -0.61 18.30
CA GLY A 303 -7.80 -1.57 19.16
C GLY A 303 -7.40 -3.02 18.93
N PHE A 304 -6.72 -3.34 17.82
CA PHE A 304 -6.19 -4.68 17.54
C PHE A 304 -4.73 -4.85 17.92
N SER A 305 -3.95 -3.77 17.91
CA SER A 305 -2.51 -3.83 18.14
C SER A 305 -1.95 -2.48 18.57
N ARG A 306 -0.83 -2.52 19.30
CA ARG A 306 0.00 -1.36 19.66
C ARG A 306 1.30 -1.28 18.87
N LEU A 307 1.50 -2.18 17.90
CA LEU A 307 2.60 -2.09 16.95
C LEU A 307 2.24 -1.02 15.91
N TYR A 308 2.81 0.17 16.12
CA TYR A 308 2.70 1.30 15.21
C TYR A 308 4.00 1.45 14.43
N LEU A 309 3.87 1.62 13.13
CA LEU A 309 4.97 1.77 12.21
C LEU A 309 4.85 3.13 11.52
N SER A 310 5.97 3.82 11.28
CA SER A 310 5.97 5.04 10.46
C SER A 310 5.40 4.72 9.07
N SER A 311 4.63 5.63 8.50
CA SER A 311 4.06 5.48 7.17
C SER A 311 4.01 6.84 6.47
N ASP A 312 5.14 7.52 6.54
CA ASP A 312 5.25 8.94 6.25
C ASP A 312 4.99 9.25 4.79
N LYS A 313 4.58 10.49 4.54
CA LYS A 313 4.54 11.05 3.19
C LYS A 313 5.73 11.96 3.02
N TRP A 314 6.57 11.64 2.05
CA TRP A 314 7.64 12.51 1.60
C TRP A 314 7.14 13.37 0.42
N THR A 315 7.41 14.67 0.50
CA THR A 315 7.10 15.64 -0.56
C THR A 315 8.35 16.46 -0.86
N PHE A 316 8.76 16.50 -2.12
CA PHE A 316 9.89 17.30 -2.57
C PHE A 316 9.45 18.25 -3.67
N THR A 317 9.80 19.52 -3.53
CA THR A 317 9.58 20.55 -4.54
C THR A 317 10.94 20.91 -5.08
N PRO A 318 11.27 20.53 -6.34
CA PRO A 318 12.49 20.97 -6.97
C PRO A 318 12.52 22.49 -6.95
N SER A 319 13.51 23.07 -6.27
CA SER A 319 13.74 24.51 -6.33
C SER A 319 13.85 24.89 -7.80
N SER A 320 13.10 25.89 -8.25
CA SER A 320 13.42 26.58 -9.50
C SER A 320 14.81 27.17 -9.32
N ALA A 321 15.84 26.42 -9.71
CA ALA A 321 17.22 26.90 -9.71
C ALA A 321 17.22 28.18 -10.55
N THR A 322 17.61 29.27 -9.89
CA THR A 322 17.80 30.60 -10.47
C THR A 322 18.95 30.60 -11.46
#